data_AF-A0A813ESK4-F1
#
_entry.id   AF-A0A813ESK4-F1
#
_cell.length_a   1.000
_cell.length_b   1.000
_cell.length_c   1.000
_cell.angle_alpha   90.00
_cell.angle_beta   90.00
_cell.angle_gamma   90.00
#
_symmetry.space_group_name_H-M   'P 1'
#
loop_
_entity.id
_entity.type
_entity.pdbx_description
1 polymer ?
#
loop_
_entity_poly.entity_id
_entity_poly.type
_entity_poly.pdbx_seq_one_letter_code
_entity_poly.pdbx_strand_id
1 'polypeptide(L)'
;VTASLQGCVDVGHEAAAWETRPSYLLSFQVVPDQRAKGNATEGKAVLNSCEIADLPKEKQCSGNGKCASWSDASYSPRGKGMSFCQCDRDWMDPECRTPRKSQQKAFLLSMFGGFLGLDRFYLGEAESGMAKLATLGGCGFWWVWDIARIGSSPVYASNGRLAADLPHYMYVFLVVLWAAGLSYLIFGVCGSVVHRHEATKRAMRQ
;
A
#
# COMPACT_ATOMS: atom_id res chain seq x y z
N VAL A 1 -33.18 -16.34 -22.90
CA VAL A 1 -32.24 -15.19 -22.86
C VAL A 1 -30.83 -15.77 -22.81
N THR A 2 -30.24 -16.00 -23.97
CA THR A 2 -28.87 -16.49 -24.14
C THR A 2 -27.96 -15.27 -24.23
N ALA A 3 -27.11 -15.06 -23.23
CA ALA A 3 -26.08 -14.03 -23.29
C ALA A 3 -24.98 -14.50 -24.25
N SER A 4 -24.91 -13.93 -25.46
CA SER A 4 -23.77 -14.11 -26.35
C SER A 4 -22.62 -13.20 -25.89
N LEU A 5 -21.48 -13.81 -25.61
CA LEU A 5 -20.24 -13.17 -25.18
C LEU A 5 -19.42 -12.69 -26.39
N GLN A 6 -20.09 -12.06 -27.38
CA GLN A 6 -19.46 -11.54 -28.60
C GLN A 6 -19.96 -10.11 -28.85
N GLY A 7 -19.34 -9.16 -28.16
CA GLY A 7 -19.47 -7.75 -28.47
C GLY A 7 -18.51 -7.38 -29.61
N CYS A 8 -18.96 -7.53 -30.85
CA CYS A 8 -18.45 -6.77 -31.99
C CYS A 8 -19.64 -6.05 -32.62
N VAL A 9 -20.06 -4.95 -31.99
CA VAL A 9 -21.11 -4.07 -32.51
C VAL A 9 -20.51 -2.67 -32.64
N ASP A 10 -20.21 -2.28 -33.87
CA ASP A 10 -20.10 -0.92 -34.46
C ASP A 10 -19.35 0.22 -33.75
N VAL A 11 -18.65 -0.01 -32.65
CA VAL A 11 -17.65 0.93 -32.09
C VAL A 11 -16.28 0.24 -32.11
N GLY A 12 -15.74 0.05 -33.30
CA GLY A 12 -14.38 -0.49 -33.47
C GLY A 12 -13.35 0.55 -33.00
N HIS A 13 -12.61 0.25 -31.94
CA HIS A 13 -11.39 0.99 -31.64
C HIS A 13 -10.32 0.63 -32.68
N GLU A 14 -9.61 1.62 -33.23
CA GLU A 14 -8.59 1.46 -34.28
C GLU A 14 -7.43 0.54 -33.83
N ALA A 15 -7.16 0.52 -32.53
CA ALA A 15 -6.20 -0.35 -31.88
C ALA A 15 -6.84 -0.99 -30.63
N ALA A 16 -6.33 -2.15 -30.23
CA ALA A 16 -6.79 -2.77 -28.99
C ALA A 16 -6.45 -1.88 -27.79
N ALA A 17 -7.29 -1.86 -26.75
CA ALA A 17 -7.10 -0.97 -25.60
C ALA A 17 -5.73 -1.14 -24.91
N TRP A 18 -5.10 -2.32 -25.00
CA TRP A 18 -3.76 -2.58 -24.48
C TRP A 18 -2.64 -1.95 -25.32
N GLU A 19 -2.84 -1.71 -26.62
CA GLU A 19 -1.87 -1.04 -27.50
C GLU A 19 -1.85 0.48 -27.30
N THR A 20 -2.98 1.04 -26.88
CA THR A 20 -3.09 2.50 -26.62
C THR A 20 -2.37 2.95 -25.35
N ARG A 21 -1.97 2.02 -24.48
CA ARG A 21 -1.20 2.30 -23.27
C ARG A 21 0.28 1.99 -23.51
N PRO A 22 1.21 2.86 -23.07
CA PRO A 22 2.63 2.55 -23.19
C PRO A 22 2.95 1.26 -22.44
N SER A 23 3.78 0.41 -23.05
CA SER A 23 4.26 -0.79 -22.38
C SER A 23 5.07 -0.41 -21.14
N TYR A 24 5.09 -1.31 -20.15
CA TYR A 24 5.86 -1.12 -18.92
C TYR A 24 7.33 -0.76 -19.19
N LEU A 25 7.92 -1.37 -20.24
CA LEU A 25 9.30 -1.10 -20.64
C LEU A 25 9.50 0.36 -21.06
N LEU A 26 8.51 0.94 -21.74
CA LEU A 26 8.55 2.34 -22.18
C LEU A 26 8.20 3.33 -21.05
N SER A 27 7.29 2.97 -20.14
CA SER A 27 6.89 3.86 -19.04
C SER A 27 7.98 4.03 -17.98
N PHE A 28 8.80 2.99 -17.77
CA PHE A 28 9.85 2.97 -16.75
C PHE A 28 11.27 3.06 -17.32
N GLN A 29 11.45 3.13 -18.64
CA GLN A 29 12.77 3.29 -19.24
C GLN A 29 13.54 4.49 -18.66
N VAL A 30 14.85 4.34 -18.58
CA VAL A 30 15.77 5.41 -18.20
C VAL A 30 16.50 5.86 -19.45
N VAL A 31 16.50 7.17 -19.70
CA VAL A 31 17.31 7.77 -20.77
C VAL A 31 18.50 8.46 -20.11
N PRO A 32 19.72 7.94 -20.26
CA PRO A 32 20.90 8.57 -19.68
C PRO A 32 21.11 9.96 -20.30
N ASP A 33 21.47 10.94 -19.48
CA ASP A 33 21.91 12.25 -19.95
C ASP A 33 23.19 12.09 -20.79
N GLN A 34 23.36 12.91 -21.82
CA GLN A 34 24.45 12.82 -22.81
C GLN A 34 25.85 12.96 -22.20
N ARG A 35 25.94 13.38 -20.94
CA ARG A 35 27.18 13.57 -20.19
C ARG A 35 27.73 12.28 -19.54
N ALA A 36 26.93 11.22 -19.45
CA ALA A 36 27.39 9.90 -18.98
C ALA A 36 28.12 9.16 -20.11
N LYS A 37 29.29 9.68 -20.51
CA LYS A 37 30.15 9.08 -21.52
C LYS A 37 30.91 7.89 -20.96
N GLY A 38 30.41 6.70 -21.26
CA GLY A 38 31.23 5.51 -21.43
C GLY A 38 30.43 4.37 -22.03
N ASN A 39 30.79 4.00 -23.27
CA ASN A 39 30.28 2.91 -24.11
C ASN A 39 28.76 2.66 -24.22
N ALA A 40 27.91 3.47 -23.60
CA ALA A 40 26.48 3.49 -23.82
C ALA A 40 26.20 4.35 -25.04
N THR A 41 25.74 3.71 -26.11
CA THR A 41 25.28 4.37 -27.33
C THR A 41 24.30 5.50 -26.99
N GLU A 42 24.65 6.71 -27.44
CA GLU A 42 23.90 7.97 -27.33
C GLU A 42 22.38 7.77 -27.36
N GLY A 43 21.67 8.29 -26.36
CA GLY A 43 20.21 8.47 -26.41
C GLY A 43 19.36 7.19 -26.46
N LYS A 44 19.94 5.99 -26.33
CA LYS A 44 19.15 4.77 -26.28
C LYS A 44 18.54 4.58 -24.89
N ALA A 45 17.23 4.36 -24.87
CA ALA A 45 16.51 3.97 -23.66
C ALA A 45 17.07 2.66 -23.11
N VAL A 46 17.49 2.67 -21.84
CA VAL A 46 17.87 1.46 -21.10
C VAL A 46 16.74 1.04 -20.18
N LEU A 47 16.70 -0.25 -19.83
CA LEU A 47 15.61 -0.80 -19.03
C LEU A 47 15.62 -0.24 -17.62
N ASN A 48 16.81 -0.08 -17.04
CA ASN A 48 16.99 0.44 -15.70
C ASN A 48 18.37 1.12 -15.55
N SER A 49 18.53 1.87 -14.46
CA SER A 49 19.75 2.62 -14.14
C SER A 49 20.94 1.74 -13.77
N CYS A 50 20.72 0.49 -13.35
CA CYS A 50 21.76 -0.46 -12.97
C CYS A 50 22.53 -1.03 -14.18
N GLU A 51 21.97 -0.95 -15.39
CA GLU A 51 22.64 -1.37 -16.62
C GLU A 51 23.66 -0.33 -17.13
N ILE A 52 23.66 0.89 -16.59
CA ILE A 52 24.56 1.98 -16.99
C ILE A 52 25.89 1.85 -16.23
N ALA A 53 26.96 1.48 -16.95
CA ALA A 53 28.26 1.17 -16.36
C ALA A 53 28.91 2.34 -15.59
N ASP A 54 28.79 3.59 -16.09
CA ASP A 54 29.47 4.77 -15.54
C ASP A 54 28.54 5.69 -14.72
N LEU A 55 27.41 5.16 -14.24
CA LEU A 55 26.51 5.92 -13.38
C LEU A 55 27.00 5.89 -11.92
N PRO A 56 27.21 7.04 -11.26
CA PRO A 56 27.53 7.09 -9.83
C PRO A 56 26.48 6.34 -8.99
N LYS A 57 26.92 5.64 -7.95
CA LYS A 57 26.04 4.82 -7.10
C LYS A 57 24.89 5.61 -6.47
N GLU A 58 25.09 6.90 -6.27
CA GLU A 58 24.10 7.83 -5.70
C GLU A 58 22.97 8.14 -6.69
N LYS A 59 23.19 7.95 -7.99
CA LYS A 59 22.19 8.14 -9.05
C LYS A 59 21.54 6.84 -9.51
N GLN A 60 22.12 5.69 -9.16
CA GLN A 60 21.50 4.39 -9.38
C GLN A 60 20.24 4.28 -8.53
N CYS A 61 19.16 3.74 -9.10
CA CYS A 61 17.87 3.56 -8.43
C CYS A 61 17.32 4.85 -7.80
N SER A 62 17.52 5.99 -8.50
CA SER A 62 17.17 7.33 -8.03
C SER A 62 17.78 7.72 -6.67
N GLY A 63 18.82 7.01 -6.22
CA GLY A 63 19.45 7.21 -4.90
C GLY A 63 18.72 6.55 -3.73
N ASN A 64 17.64 5.80 -3.99
CA ASN A 64 16.75 5.21 -2.98
C ASN A 64 16.79 3.67 -2.97
N GLY A 65 17.93 3.10 -3.35
CA GLY A 65 18.08 1.66 -3.45
C GLY A 65 19.46 1.25 -3.95
N LYS A 66 19.61 -0.05 -4.16
CA LYS A 66 20.86 -0.66 -4.63
C LYS A 66 20.60 -1.61 -5.78
N CYS A 67 21.55 -1.72 -6.70
CA CYS A 67 21.47 -2.68 -7.78
C CYS A 67 21.69 -4.11 -7.25
N ALA A 68 20.70 -4.98 -7.47
CA ALA A 68 20.75 -6.39 -7.12
C ALA A 68 20.67 -7.24 -8.40
N SER A 69 21.49 -8.28 -8.49
CA SER A 69 21.44 -9.25 -9.58
C SER A 69 20.20 -10.13 -9.46
N TRP A 70 19.43 -10.26 -10.53
CA TRP A 70 18.23 -11.11 -10.58
C TRP A 70 18.54 -12.59 -10.80
N SER A 71 19.65 -12.89 -11.47
CA SER A 71 20.11 -14.25 -11.76
C SER A 71 21.62 -14.30 -11.66
N ASP A 72 22.17 -15.37 -11.09
CA ASP A 72 23.58 -15.69 -11.28
C ASP A 72 23.86 -15.80 -12.79
N ALA A 73 25.00 -15.25 -13.23
CA ALA A 73 25.38 -15.20 -14.64
C ALA A 73 25.37 -16.59 -15.33
N SER A 74 25.39 -17.66 -14.54
CA SER A 74 25.33 -19.08 -14.94
C SER A 74 24.05 -19.49 -15.67
N TYR A 75 22.91 -18.80 -15.50
CA TYR A 75 21.64 -19.14 -16.17
C TYR A 75 21.32 -18.24 -17.38
N SER A 76 22.12 -17.21 -17.65
CA SER A 76 21.86 -16.25 -18.75
C SER A 76 22.51 -16.70 -20.06
N PRO A 77 21.74 -16.95 -21.15
CA PRO A 77 22.29 -17.33 -22.45
C PRO A 77 23.22 -16.27 -23.08
N ARG A 78 23.22 -15.04 -22.53
CA ARG A 78 24.01 -13.90 -22.99
C ARG A 78 25.24 -13.60 -22.13
N GLY A 79 25.55 -14.42 -21.11
CA GLY A 79 26.75 -14.29 -20.27
C GLY A 79 26.80 -13.05 -19.36
N LYS A 80 25.83 -12.15 -19.43
CA LYS A 80 25.61 -11.06 -18.47
C LYS A 80 24.33 -11.34 -17.67
N GLY A 81 24.46 -11.33 -16.34
CA GLY A 81 23.32 -11.34 -15.43
C GLY A 81 22.59 -10.01 -15.51
N MET A 82 21.25 -10.04 -15.46
CA MET A 82 20.44 -8.83 -15.39
C MET A 82 20.43 -8.32 -13.94
N SER A 83 20.63 -7.02 -13.76
CA SER A 83 20.53 -6.35 -12.46
C SER A 83 19.32 -5.44 -12.45
N PHE A 84 18.59 -5.42 -11.33
CA PHE A 84 17.46 -4.52 -11.10
C PHE A 84 17.66 -3.76 -9.80
N CYS A 85 16.94 -2.66 -9.65
CA CYS A 85 16.92 -1.93 -8.40
C CYS A 85 16.20 -2.71 -7.30
N GLN A 86 16.93 -2.95 -6.21
CA GLN A 86 16.36 -3.32 -4.92
C GLN A 86 16.17 -2.03 -4.12
N CYS A 87 14.93 -1.55 -4.11
CA CYS A 87 14.57 -0.32 -3.39
C CYS A 87 14.65 -0.47 -1.88
N ASP A 88 14.93 0.64 -1.23
CA ASP A 88 14.78 0.78 0.21
C ASP A 88 13.29 0.62 0.61
N ARG A 89 13.06 0.30 1.88
CA ARG A 89 11.74 -0.05 2.41
C ARG A 89 10.67 0.99 2.09
N ASP A 90 11.03 2.28 2.13
CA ASP A 90 10.11 3.41 2.00
C ASP A 90 9.85 3.83 0.53
N TRP A 91 10.47 3.15 -0.44
CA TRP A 91 10.36 3.48 -1.87
C TRP A 91 9.92 2.28 -2.71
N MET A 92 9.36 2.56 -3.88
CA MET A 92 8.93 1.55 -4.85
C MET A 92 9.04 2.06 -6.29
N ASP A 93 8.49 1.27 -7.22
CA ASP A 93 8.73 1.29 -8.66
C ASP A 93 10.09 0.73 -9.07
N PRO A 94 10.30 0.40 -10.36
CA PRO A 94 11.54 -0.23 -10.86
C PRO A 94 12.80 0.59 -10.66
N GLU A 95 12.64 1.88 -10.39
CA GLU A 95 13.73 2.85 -10.18
C GLU A 95 13.63 3.56 -8.83
N CYS A 96 12.80 3.04 -7.90
CA CYS A 96 12.68 3.58 -6.54
C CYS A 96 12.31 5.08 -6.50
N ARG A 97 11.48 5.52 -7.46
CA ARG A 97 11.10 6.93 -7.65
C ARG A 97 9.90 7.34 -6.81
N THR A 98 9.02 6.40 -6.49
CA THR A 98 7.79 6.71 -5.76
C THR A 98 7.91 6.33 -4.30
N PRO A 99 7.60 7.26 -3.37
CA PRO A 99 7.60 6.96 -1.95
C PRO A 99 6.36 6.13 -1.59
N ARG A 100 6.56 5.09 -0.79
CA ARG A 100 5.49 4.28 -0.21
C ARG A 100 4.81 5.03 0.92
N LYS A 101 3.51 4.80 1.06
CA LYS A 101 2.75 5.23 2.25
C LYS A 101 3.14 4.34 3.44
N SER A 102 3.17 4.91 4.64
CA SER A 102 3.59 4.18 5.84
C SER A 102 2.46 3.30 6.39
N GLN A 103 2.76 2.02 6.66
CA GLN A 103 1.82 1.09 7.28
C GLN A 103 1.46 1.49 8.71
N GLN A 104 2.41 2.01 9.48
CA GLN A 104 2.14 2.47 10.85
C GLN A 104 1.10 3.58 10.88
N LYS A 105 1.21 4.57 9.97
CA LYS A 105 0.24 5.67 9.87
C LYS A 105 -1.15 5.15 9.52
N ALA A 106 -1.24 4.27 8.51
CA ALA A 106 -2.49 3.62 8.12
C ALA A 106 -3.13 2.86 9.30
N PHE A 107 -2.31 2.13 10.07
CA PHE A 107 -2.76 1.38 11.24
C PHE A 107 -3.29 2.27 12.35
N LEU A 108 -2.58 3.35 12.70
CA LEU A 108 -3.03 4.30 13.73
C LEU A 108 -4.32 5.01 13.31
N LEU A 109 -4.43 5.38 12.03
CA LEU A 109 -5.67 5.91 11.45
C LEU A 109 -6.83 4.91 11.54
N SER A 110 -6.57 3.62 11.35
CA SER A 110 -7.58 2.57 11.51
C SER A 110 -7.98 2.37 12.97
N MET A 111 -7.02 2.37 13.89
CA MET A 111 -7.27 2.14 15.32
C MET A 111 -8.08 3.27 15.97
N PHE A 112 -7.76 4.53 15.69
CA PHE A 112 -8.44 5.69 16.30
C PHE A 112 -9.54 6.29 15.42
N GLY A 113 -9.34 6.29 14.10
CA GLY A 113 -10.23 6.92 13.13
C GLY A 113 -10.98 5.94 12.23
N GLY A 114 -10.90 4.64 12.50
CA GLY A 114 -11.44 3.62 11.60
C GLY A 114 -12.96 3.56 11.56
N PHE A 115 -13.67 4.01 12.61
CA PHE A 115 -15.14 4.18 12.56
C PHE A 115 -15.56 5.23 11.51
N LEU A 116 -14.71 6.22 11.27
CA LEU A 116 -14.90 7.25 10.23
C LEU A 116 -14.27 6.84 8.88
N GLY A 117 -13.62 5.68 8.79
CA GLY A 117 -12.95 5.22 7.57
C GLY A 117 -11.72 6.03 7.14
N LEU A 118 -11.07 6.75 8.07
CA LEU A 118 -9.87 7.56 7.77
C LEU A 118 -8.70 6.72 7.21
N ASP A 119 -8.62 5.45 7.59
CA ASP A 119 -7.68 4.47 7.05
C ASP A 119 -7.87 4.25 5.55
N ARG A 120 -9.11 4.03 5.11
CA ARG A 120 -9.45 3.83 3.69
C ARG A 120 -9.18 5.08 2.85
N PHE A 121 -9.48 6.27 3.39
CA PHE A 121 -9.12 7.54 2.73
C PHE A 121 -7.60 7.70 2.60
N TYR A 122 -6.83 7.34 3.62
CA TYR A 122 -5.37 7.37 3.55
C TYR A 122 -4.81 6.42 2.49
N LEU A 123 -5.41 5.23 2.33
CA LEU A 123 -5.01 4.27 1.29
C LEU A 123 -5.39 4.73 -0.13
N GLY A 124 -6.25 5.73 -0.27
CA GLY A 124 -6.76 6.19 -1.57
C GLY A 124 -7.99 5.41 -2.06
N GLU A 125 -8.61 4.60 -1.19
CA GLU A 125 -9.82 3.83 -1.48
C GLU A 125 -11.07 4.66 -1.09
N ALA A 126 -11.24 5.82 -1.73
CA ALA A 126 -12.25 6.82 -1.34
C ALA A 126 -13.68 6.27 -1.36
N GLU A 127 -14.03 5.44 -2.36
CA GLU A 127 -15.36 4.83 -2.48
C GLU A 127 -15.71 3.97 -1.26
N SER A 128 -14.77 3.11 -0.83
CA SER A 128 -14.95 2.27 0.35
C SER A 128 -14.97 3.09 1.65
N GLY A 129 -14.20 4.17 1.73
CA GLY A 129 -14.22 5.10 2.85
C GLY A 129 -15.56 5.81 3.00
N MET A 130 -16.16 6.26 1.90
CA MET A 130 -17.51 6.85 1.90
C MET A 130 -18.59 5.84 2.32
N ALA A 131 -18.51 4.60 1.83
CA ALA A 131 -19.43 3.54 2.24
C ALA A 131 -19.34 3.27 3.76
N LYS A 132 -18.13 3.29 4.31
CA LYS A 132 -17.87 3.12 5.75
C LYS A 132 -18.43 4.28 6.56
N LEU A 133 -18.31 5.52 6.09
CA LEU A 133 -18.95 6.69 6.70
C LEU A 133 -20.48 6.61 6.67
N ALA A 134 -21.06 6.25 5.52
CA ALA A 134 -22.50 6.15 5.34
C ALA A 134 -23.13 5.08 6.24
N THR A 135 -22.38 4.00 6.54
CA THR A 135 -22.80 2.90 7.41
C THR A 135 -22.39 3.09 8.88
N LEU A 136 -21.88 4.27 9.27
CA LEU A 136 -21.36 4.56 10.61
C LEU A 136 -20.36 3.49 11.10
N GLY A 137 -19.47 3.05 10.21
CA GLY A 137 -18.45 2.04 10.50
C GLY A 137 -18.95 0.59 10.51
N GLY A 138 -20.14 0.32 9.95
CA GLY A 138 -20.65 -1.05 9.74
C GLY A 138 -20.80 -1.86 11.03
N CYS A 139 -21.32 -1.23 12.09
CA CYS A 139 -21.45 -1.80 13.45
C CYS A 139 -20.12 -2.29 14.05
N GLY A 140 -18.97 -1.78 13.60
CA GLY A 140 -17.65 -2.14 14.09
C GLY A 140 -17.01 -3.34 13.40
N PHE A 141 -17.74 -4.13 12.61
CA PHE A 141 -17.15 -5.28 11.90
C PHE A 141 -16.12 -4.85 10.85
N TRP A 142 -16.46 -3.85 10.05
CA TRP A 142 -15.56 -3.27 9.04
C TRP A 142 -14.28 -2.71 9.67
N TRP A 143 -14.43 -2.14 10.86
CA TRP A 143 -13.34 -1.53 11.58
C TRP A 143 -12.39 -2.59 12.18
N VAL A 144 -12.90 -3.66 12.80
CA VAL A 144 -12.07 -4.79 13.26
C VAL A 144 -11.35 -5.48 12.10
N TRP A 145 -12.05 -5.66 10.97
CA TRP A 145 -11.46 -6.23 9.76
C TRP A 145 -10.27 -5.41 9.26
N ASP A 146 -10.39 -4.08 9.24
CA ASP A 146 -9.32 -3.20 8.77
C ASP A 146 -8.11 -3.16 9.70
N ILE A 147 -8.33 -3.20 11.02
CA ILE A 147 -7.25 -3.37 12.00
C ILE A 147 -6.47 -4.66 11.72
N ALA A 148 -7.16 -5.78 11.54
CA ALA A 148 -6.52 -7.07 11.28
C ALA A 148 -5.79 -7.08 9.93
N ARG A 149 -6.42 -6.56 8.87
CA ARG A 149 -5.87 -6.50 7.51
C ARG A 149 -4.59 -5.66 7.45
N ILE A 150 -4.63 -4.44 7.99
CA ILE A 150 -3.51 -3.48 7.93
C ILE A 150 -2.40 -3.88 8.92
N GLY A 151 -2.76 -4.42 10.09
CA GLY A 151 -1.79 -4.85 11.10
C GLY A 151 -1.00 -6.10 10.71
N SER A 152 -1.64 -7.06 10.06
CA SER A 152 -1.01 -8.35 9.75
C SER A 152 0.00 -8.29 8.61
N SER A 153 -0.19 -7.40 7.64
CA SER A 153 0.65 -7.30 6.44
C SER A 153 0.56 -5.91 5.80
N PRO A 154 1.62 -5.40 5.16
CA PRO A 154 1.55 -4.18 4.38
C PRO A 154 0.58 -4.37 3.22
N VAL A 155 -0.58 -3.71 3.30
CA VAL A 155 -1.65 -3.76 2.29
C VAL A 155 -1.29 -2.94 1.05
N TYR A 156 -2.07 -3.11 -0.01
CA TYR A 156 -1.98 -2.27 -1.21
C TYR A 156 -2.81 -0.99 -1.01
N ALA A 157 -2.21 0.14 -1.35
CA ALA A 157 -2.84 1.43 -1.53
C ALA A 157 -3.00 1.72 -3.03
N SER A 158 -3.60 2.87 -3.37
CA SER A 158 -3.75 3.35 -4.75
C SER A 158 -2.42 3.38 -5.52
N ASN A 159 -1.33 3.67 -4.81
CA ASN A 159 0.01 3.84 -5.37
C ASN A 159 0.90 2.65 -5.02
N GLY A 160 0.37 1.44 -4.88
CA GLY A 160 1.15 0.23 -4.57
C GLY A 160 1.22 -0.14 -3.10
N ARG A 161 2.14 -1.04 -2.74
CA ARG A 161 2.20 -1.65 -1.39
C ARG A 161 2.75 -0.68 -0.34
N LEU A 162 2.20 -0.70 0.87
CA LEU A 162 2.69 0.11 1.99
C LEU A 162 4.12 -0.26 2.38
N ALA A 163 4.86 0.71 2.93
CA ALA A 163 6.14 0.47 3.58
C ALA A 163 5.90 -0.41 4.81
N ALA A 164 6.65 -1.52 4.90
CA ALA A 164 6.52 -2.52 5.96
C ALA A 164 7.15 -2.02 7.28
N ASP A 165 6.64 -0.89 7.77
CA ASP A 165 7.23 -0.16 8.88
C ASP A 165 6.70 -0.62 10.22
N LEU A 166 5.58 -1.36 10.24
CA LEU A 166 4.91 -1.80 11.46
C LEU A 166 5.38 -3.22 11.83
N PRO A 167 6.22 -3.39 12.86
CA PRO A 167 6.63 -4.71 13.31
C PRO A 167 5.44 -5.46 13.91
N HIS A 168 5.39 -6.77 13.70
CA HIS A 168 4.28 -7.60 14.14
C HIS A 168 4.04 -7.52 15.67
N TYR A 169 5.10 -7.49 16.47
CA TYR A 169 4.99 -7.39 17.93
C TYR A 169 4.36 -6.06 18.38
N MET A 170 4.66 -4.95 17.68
CA MET A 170 4.07 -3.65 18.01
C MET A 170 2.57 -3.65 17.69
N TYR A 171 2.19 -4.20 16.54
CA TYR A 171 0.78 -4.39 16.18
C TYR A 171 0.01 -5.16 17.26
N VAL A 172 0.51 -6.35 17.65
CA VAL A 172 -0.17 -7.20 18.65
C VAL A 172 -0.27 -6.47 19.99
N PHE A 173 0.81 -5.86 20.44
CA PHE A 173 0.85 -5.12 21.70
C PHE A 173 -0.16 -3.96 21.71
N LEU A 174 -0.18 -3.15 20.64
CA LEU A 174 -1.10 -2.02 20.53
C LEU A 174 -2.56 -2.46 20.51
N VAL A 175 -2.89 -3.52 19.75
CA VAL A 175 -4.27 -4.04 19.69
C VAL A 175 -4.71 -4.59 21.05
N VAL A 176 -3.86 -5.36 21.73
CA VAL A 176 -4.19 -5.94 23.05
C VAL A 176 -4.39 -4.85 24.09
N LEU A 177 -3.48 -3.87 24.16
CA LEU A 177 -3.61 -2.75 25.08
C LEU A 177 -4.88 -1.93 24.83
N TRP A 178 -5.15 -1.65 23.56
CA TRP A 178 -6.29 -0.83 23.19
C TRP A 178 -7.62 -1.57 23.44
N ALA A 179 -7.68 -2.87 23.17
CA ALA A 179 -8.85 -3.70 23.52
C ALA A 179 -9.06 -3.82 25.04
N ALA A 180 -7.98 -4.03 25.81
CA ALA A 180 -8.05 -4.06 27.27
C ALA A 180 -8.52 -2.72 27.84
N GLY A 181 -7.96 -1.61 27.36
CA GLY A 181 -8.34 -0.25 27.76
C GLY A 181 -9.81 0.04 27.48
N LEU A 182 -10.31 -0.30 26.29
CA LEU A 182 -11.73 -0.14 25.98
C LEU A 182 -12.64 -1.03 26.82
N SER A 183 -12.25 -2.28 27.07
CA SER A 183 -13.04 -3.16 27.92
C SER A 183 -13.19 -2.56 29.32
N TYR A 184 -12.09 -2.05 29.90
CA TYR A 184 -12.11 -1.40 31.21
C TYR A 184 -13.00 -0.16 31.23
N LEU A 185 -12.93 0.69 30.19
CA LEU A 185 -13.78 1.89 30.08
C LEU A 185 -15.26 1.52 29.96
N ILE A 186 -15.61 0.54 29.12
CA ILE A 186 -16.99 0.11 28.93
C ILE A 186 -17.53 -0.50 30.22
N PHE A 187 -16.84 -1.44 30.85
CA PHE A 187 -17.29 -2.07 32.09
C PHE A 187 -17.36 -1.08 33.25
N GLY A 188 -16.39 -0.18 33.38
CA GLY A 188 -16.38 0.84 34.43
C GLY A 188 -17.53 1.84 34.28
N VAL A 189 -17.75 2.37 33.07
CA VAL A 189 -18.82 3.33 32.79
C VAL A 189 -20.18 2.65 32.90
N CYS A 190 -20.42 1.54 32.20
CA CYS A 190 -21.69 0.83 32.26
C CYS A 190 -22.00 0.36 33.69
N GLY A 191 -21.01 -0.18 34.41
CA GLY A 191 -21.16 -0.57 35.81
C GLY A 191 -21.56 0.60 36.70
N SER A 192 -20.92 1.76 36.54
CA SER A 192 -21.25 2.96 37.30
C SER A 192 -22.66 3.50 37.00
N VAL A 193 -23.09 3.46 35.73
CA VAL A 193 -24.43 3.89 35.30
C VAL A 193 -25.50 2.94 35.86
N VAL A 194 -25.28 1.63 35.74
CA VAL A 194 -26.20 0.61 36.30
C VAL A 194 -26.31 0.77 37.81
N HIS A 195 -25.19 0.94 38.51
CA HIS A 195 -25.19 1.14 39.96
C HIS A 195 -25.97 2.40 40.37
N ARG A 196 -25.78 3.52 39.65
CA ARG A 196 -26.55 4.75 39.88
C ARG A 196 -28.04 4.53 39.63
N HIS A 197 -28.40 3.87 38.54
CA HIS A 197 -29.79 3.60 38.20
C HIS A 197 -30.48 2.70 39.24
N GLU A 198 -29.79 1.67 39.72
CA GLU A 198 -30.29 0.81 40.81
C GLU A 198 -30.42 1.57 42.14
N ALA A 199 -29.48 2.47 42.46
CA ALA A 199 -29.57 3.33 43.65
C ALA A 199 -30.81 4.25 43.59
N THR A 200 -31.05 4.89 42.45
CA THR A 200 -32.24 5.76 42.25
C THR A 200 -33.54 4.95 42.33
N LYS A 201 -33.59 3.74 41.74
CA LYS A 201 -34.76 2.85 41.85
C LYS A 201 -35.06 2.44 43.30
N ARG A 202 -34.03 2.20 44.12
CA ARG A 202 -34.20 1.90 45.55
C ARG A 202 -34.74 3.10 46.32
N ALA A 203 -34.25 4.31 46.03
CA ALA A 203 -34.74 5.54 46.66
C ALA A 203 -36.20 5.86 46.32
N MET A 204 -36.70 5.51 45.12
CA MET A 204 -38.11 5.71 44.74
C MET A 204 -39.08 4.67 45.34
N ARG A 205 -38.58 3.57 45.92
CA ARG A 205 -39.41 2.50 46.51
C ARG A 205 -39.66 2.68 48.02
N GLN A 206 -38.96 3.62 48.66
CA GLN A 206 -39.14 4.01 50.07
C GLN A 206 -40.06 5.22 50.15
#